data_AF-A0A068UGM6-F1
#
_entry.id   AF-A0A068UGM6-F1
#
_cell.length_a   1.000
_cell.length_b   1.000
_cell.length_c   1.000
_cell.angle_alpha   90.00
_cell.angle_beta   90.00
_cell.angle_gamma   90.00
#
_symmetry.space_group_name_H-M   'P 1'
#
loop_
_entity.id
_entity.type
_entity.pdbx_description
1 polymer ?
#
loop_
_entity_poly.entity_id
_entity_poly.type
_entity_poly.pdbx_seq_one_letter_code
_entity_poly.pdbx_strand_id
1 'polypeptide(L)'
;MDLEENAQHFESNTALCRVITKDSSYIVRCCVKGSLLEVNERLVKQPGLLNSSADREGYIAIFMPKLVDWRKVEASFVGVEEYKRLRGIS
;
A
#
# COMPACT_ATOMS: atom_id res chain seq x y z
N MET A 1 25.38 -11.46 -4.51
CA MET A 1 24.30 -11.42 -3.48
C MET A 1 23.06 -11.00 -4.24
N ASP A 2 22.52 -11.98 -4.95
CA ASP A 2 21.47 -11.80 -5.94
C ASP A 2 20.13 -11.69 -5.20
N LEU A 3 19.54 -10.50 -5.22
CA LEU A 3 18.29 -10.19 -4.52
C LEU A 3 17.04 -10.78 -5.23
N GLU A 4 17.23 -11.57 -6.28
CA GLU A 4 16.19 -11.90 -7.26
C GLU A 4 15.39 -13.18 -6.97
N GLU A 5 15.76 -14.05 -6.04
CA GLU A 5 15.09 -15.36 -5.96
C GLU A 5 13.70 -15.38 -5.29
N ASN A 6 13.24 -14.31 -4.61
CA ASN A 6 11.93 -14.34 -3.91
C ASN A 6 11.09 -13.06 -3.97
N ALA A 7 11.43 -12.10 -4.83
CA ALA A 7 10.64 -10.87 -4.95
C ALA A 7 9.27 -11.18 -5.60
N GLN A 8 8.22 -11.27 -4.78
CA GLN A 8 6.87 -11.49 -5.28
C GLN A 8 6.43 -10.29 -6.12
N HIS A 9 6.01 -10.56 -7.36
CA HIS A 9 5.59 -9.54 -8.32
C HIS A 9 4.08 -9.31 -8.22
N PHE A 10 3.69 -8.05 -8.12
CA PHE A 10 2.29 -7.62 -8.00
C PHE A 10 1.88 -6.75 -9.20
N GLU A 11 0.60 -6.87 -9.57
CA GLU A 11 -0.07 -5.94 -10.48
C GLU A 11 -0.84 -4.89 -9.66
N SER A 12 -1.15 -3.74 -10.25
CA SER A 12 -1.79 -2.62 -9.53
C SER A 12 -3.12 -3.00 -8.85
N ASN A 13 -3.87 -3.97 -9.38
CA ASN A 13 -5.15 -4.41 -8.82
C ASN A 13 -5.03 -5.59 -7.85
N THR A 14 -3.84 -6.17 -7.66
CA THR A 14 -3.62 -7.30 -6.77
C THR A 14 -4.03 -6.93 -5.34
N ALA A 15 -4.81 -7.81 -4.71
CA ALA A 15 -5.19 -7.69 -3.31
C ALA A 15 -3.98 -8.01 -2.43
N LEU A 16 -3.59 -7.07 -1.56
CA LEU A 16 -2.47 -7.24 -0.63
C LEU A 16 -2.92 -7.93 0.65
N CYS A 17 -3.96 -7.39 1.26
CA CYS A 17 -4.52 -7.91 2.49
C CYS A 17 -5.98 -7.47 2.63
N ARG A 18 -6.66 -8.08 3.60
CA ARG A 18 -8.00 -7.68 4.01
C ARG A 18 -7.92 -7.10 5.43
N VAL A 19 -8.29 -5.84 5.56
CA VAL A 19 -8.45 -5.17 6.86
C VAL A 19 -9.90 -5.40 7.31
N ILE A 20 -10.07 -5.89 8.54
CA ILE A 20 -11.37 -6.18 9.11
C ILE A 20 -11.56 -5.24 10.29
N THR A 21 -12.68 -4.52 10.30
CA THR A 21 -13.14 -3.72 11.43
C THR A 21 -14.29 -4.45 12.11
N LYS A 22 -14.84 -3.87 13.20
CA LYS A 22 -16.00 -4.44 13.89
C LYS A 22 -17.19 -4.64 12.95
N ASP A 23 -17.40 -3.71 12.02
CA ASP A 23 -18.64 -3.61 11.24
C ASP A 23 -18.41 -3.79 9.74
N SER A 24 -17.17 -3.92 9.26
CA SER A 24 -16.86 -3.93 7.82
C SER A 24 -15.54 -4.64 7.50
N SER A 25 -15.32 -4.91 6.21
CA SER A 25 -14.04 -5.40 5.72
C SER A 25 -13.62 -4.69 4.43
N TYR A 26 -12.33 -4.43 4.29
CA TYR A 26 -11.75 -3.66 3.21
C TYR A 26 -10.60 -4.43 2.58
N ILE A 27 -10.59 -4.52 1.25
CA ILE A 27 -9.47 -5.09 0.50
C ILE A 27 -8.51 -3.96 0.15
N VAL A 28 -7.27 -4.06 0.65
CA VAL A 28 -6.19 -3.15 0.28
C VAL A 28 -5.57 -3.66 -1.02
N ARG A 29 -5.45 -2.76 -2.02
CA ARG A 29 -4.87 -3.09 -3.32
C ARG A 29 -3.47 -2.47 -3.45
N CYS A 30 -2.64 -3.08 -4.29
CA CYS A 30 -1.25 -2.66 -4.49
C CYS A 30 -1.13 -1.25 -5.07
N CYS A 31 -2.07 -0.84 -5.92
CA CYS A 31 -2.11 0.44 -6.66
C CYS A 31 -0.96 0.63 -7.66
N VAL A 32 0.14 -0.12 -7.53
CA VAL A 32 1.31 -0.08 -8.42
C VAL A 32 1.66 -1.47 -8.92
N LYS A 33 2.29 -1.54 -10.10
CA LYS A 33 2.93 -2.76 -10.58
C LYS A 33 4.39 -2.76 -10.11
N GLY A 34 4.83 -3.84 -9.47
CA GLY A 34 6.19 -3.88 -8.93
C GLY A 34 6.50 -5.11 -8.09
N SER A 35 7.67 -5.07 -7.49
CA SER A 35 8.17 -6.10 -6.58
C SER A 35 7.85 -5.70 -5.14
N LEU A 36 7.27 -6.62 -4.38
CA LEU A 36 7.09 -6.46 -2.94
C LEU A 36 8.46 -6.58 -2.25
N LEU A 37 8.84 -5.56 -1.49
CA LEU A 37 10.08 -5.56 -0.72
C LEU A 37 9.84 -5.96 0.74
N GLU A 38 8.74 -5.46 1.31
CA GLU A 38 8.46 -5.65 2.74
C GLU A 38 6.96 -5.61 3.03
N VAL A 39 6.52 -6.42 4.00
CA VAL A 39 5.20 -6.34 4.63
C VAL A 39 5.40 -6.02 6.10
N ASN A 40 4.59 -5.10 6.63
CA ASN A 40 4.67 -4.75 8.04
C ASN A 40 3.99 -5.82 8.92
N GLU A 41 4.75 -6.85 9.29
CA GLU A 41 4.27 -7.94 10.15
C GLU A 41 3.81 -7.45 11.54
N ARG A 42 4.25 -6.26 11.97
CA ARG A 42 3.85 -5.68 13.27
C ARG A 42 2.35 -5.44 13.32
N LEU A 43 1.70 -5.18 12.18
CA LEU A 43 0.25 -4.96 12.09
C LEU A 43 -0.58 -6.16 12.56
N VAL A 44 -0.04 -7.38 12.50
CA VAL A 44 -0.72 -8.58 13.02
C VAL A 44 -0.87 -8.51 14.54
N LYS A 45 0.16 -8.00 15.23
CA LYS A 45 0.19 -7.86 16.69
C LYS A 45 -0.34 -6.52 17.16
N GLN A 46 -0.27 -5.49 16.31
CA GLN A 46 -0.58 -4.10 16.62
C GLN A 46 -1.40 -3.44 15.50
N PRO A 47 -2.64 -3.92 15.23
CA PRO A 47 -3.47 -3.39 14.14
C PRO A 47 -3.87 -1.92 14.35
N GLY A 48 -3.79 -1.41 15.58
CA GLY A 48 -4.07 0.00 15.91
C GLY A 48 -3.17 1.00 15.19
N LEU A 49 -1.98 0.58 14.73
CA LEU A 49 -1.06 1.44 13.96
C LEU A 49 -1.68 1.95 12.66
N LEU A 50 -2.63 1.21 12.06
CA LEU A 50 -3.40 1.65 10.89
C LEU A 50 -4.24 2.91 11.18
N ASN A 51 -4.58 3.15 12.45
CA ASN A 51 -5.37 4.31 12.86
C ASN A 51 -4.48 5.44 13.41
N SER A 52 -3.44 5.11 14.17
CA SER A 52 -2.64 6.10 14.90
C SER A 52 -1.38 6.57 14.16
N SER A 53 -0.88 5.82 13.18
CA SER A 53 0.42 6.10 12.53
C SER A 53 0.46 5.64 11.06
N ALA A 54 -0.64 5.78 10.33
CA ALA A 54 -0.80 5.25 8.97
C ALA A 54 0.24 5.75 7.96
N ASP A 55 0.78 6.96 8.16
CA ASP A 55 1.80 7.60 7.32
C ASP A 55 3.24 7.29 7.76
N ARG A 56 3.43 6.57 8.88
CA ARG A 56 4.74 6.22 9.45
C ARG A 56 4.81 4.74 9.82
N GLU A 57 4.57 4.38 11.08
CA GLU A 57 4.78 3.01 11.57
C GLU A 57 3.67 2.04 11.15
N GLY A 58 2.55 2.57 10.67
CA GLY A 58 1.37 1.84 10.21
C GLY A 58 1.32 1.56 8.71
N TYR A 59 2.43 1.69 7.98
CA TYR A 59 2.48 1.27 6.57
C TYR A 59 2.12 -0.21 6.44
N ILE A 60 1.53 -0.59 5.31
CA ILE A 60 1.12 -1.98 5.05
C ILE A 60 2.24 -2.76 4.36
N ALA A 61 2.81 -2.19 3.31
CA ALA A 61 3.84 -2.81 2.51
C ALA A 61 4.68 -1.76 1.77
N ILE A 62 5.93 -2.13 1.48
CA ILE A 62 6.87 -1.33 0.69
C ILE A 62 7.08 -2.04 -0.65
N PHE A 63 6.96 -1.28 -1.73
CA PHE A 63 7.09 -1.79 -3.10
C PHE A 63 8.19 -1.06 -3.86
N MET A 64 8.86 -1.82 -4.73
CA MET A 64 9.71 -1.27 -5.77
C MET A 64 8.95 -1.29 -7.10
N PRO A 65 8.47 -0.14 -7.60
CA PRO A 65 7.82 -0.08 -8.89
C PRO A 65 8.84 -0.35 -10.01
N LYS A 66 8.37 -0.85 -11.16
CA LYS A 66 9.23 -0.94 -12.34
C LYS A 66 9.62 0.46 -12.82
N LEU A 67 10.92 0.70 -12.99
CA LEU A 67 11.49 1.99 -13.44
C LEU A 67 10.80 2.56 -14.70
N VAL A 68 10.46 1.68 -15.64
CA VAL A 68 9.80 2.06 -16.90
C VAL A 68 8.37 2.56 -16.73
N ASP A 69 7.69 2.15 -15.65
CA ASP A 69 6.29 2.45 -15.39
C ASP A 69 6.10 3.53 -14.31
N TRP A 70 7.15 3.84 -13.53
CA TRP A 70 7.13 4.81 -12.42
C TRP A 70 6.46 6.14 -12.81
N ARG A 71 6.84 6.76 -13.92
CA ARG A 71 6.27 8.06 -14.34
C ARG A 71 4.78 8.00 -14.63
N LYS A 72 4.30 6.90 -15.20
CA LYS A 72 2.87 6.71 -15.50
C LYS A 72 2.08 6.48 -14.21
N VAL A 73 2.67 5.73 -13.27
CA VAL A 73 2.08 5.45 -11.95
C VAL A 73 2.00 6.74 -11.12
N GLU A 74 3.08 7.51 -11.03
CA GLU A 74 3.13 8.79 -10.31
C GLU A 74 2.05 9.75 -10.82
N ALA A 75 1.90 9.87 -12.14
CA ALA A 75 0.88 10.72 -12.77
C ALA A 75 -0.58 10.28 -12.49
N SER A 76 -0.80 9.04 -12.05
CA SER A 76 -2.14 8.54 -11.68
C SER A 76 -2.54 8.87 -10.24
N PHE A 77 -1.58 9.28 -9.41
CA PHE A 77 -1.83 9.64 -8.02
C PHE A 77 -2.35 11.06 -7.91
N VAL A 78 -3.07 11.30 -6.81
CA VAL A 78 -3.60 12.62 -6.46
C VAL A 78 -2.81 13.20 -5.30
N GLY A 79 -2.66 14.52 -5.27
CA GLY A 79 -2.13 15.22 -4.10
C GLY A 79 -3.05 15.09 -2.89
N VAL A 80 -2.51 15.34 -1.69
CA VAL A 80 -3.22 15.19 -0.41
C VAL A 80 -4.52 16.01 -0.35
N GLU A 81 -4.49 17.25 -0.82
CA GLU A 81 -5.67 18.12 -0.80
C GLU A 81 -6.77 17.65 -1.75
N GLU A 82 -6.39 17.12 -2.92
CA GLU A 82 -7.34 16.54 -3.87
C GLU A 82 -7.94 15.24 -3.33
N TYR A 83 -7.14 14.40 -2.68
CA TYR A 83 -7.64 13.20 -2.00
C TYR A 83 -8.68 13.56 -0.93
N LYS A 84 -8.37 14.52 -0.05
CA LYS A 84 -9.28 15.03 0.98
C LYS A 84 -10.62 15.48 0.39
N ARG A 85 -10.56 16.28 -0.68
CA ARG A 85 -11.74 16.76 -1.42
C ARG A 85 -12.58 15.61 -1.99
N LEU A 86 -11.95 14.64 -2.65
CA LEU A 86 -12.63 13.46 -3.23
C LEU A 86 -13.28 12.57 -2.18
N ARG A 87 -12.74 12.53 -0.96
CA ARG A 87 -13.24 11.70 0.15
C ARG A 87 -14.15 12.44 1.11
N GLY A 88 -14.34 13.75 0.94
CA GLY A 88 -15.11 14.59 1.86
C GLY A 88 -14.51 14.67 3.25
N ILE A 89 -13.19 14.60 3.37
CA ILE A 89 -12.44 14.66 4.64
C ILE A 89 -11.77 16.03 4.69
N SER A 90 -12.09 16.84 5.70
CA SER A 90 -11.51 18.18 5.92
C SER A 90 -10.13 18.10 6.58
#